data_AF-A0AAD9Z0N4-F1
#
_entry.id   AF-A0AAD9Z0N4-F1
#
_cell.length_a   1.000
_cell.length_b   1.000
_cell.length_c   1.000
_cell.angle_alpha   90.00
_cell.angle_beta   90.00
_cell.angle_gamma   90.00
#
_symmetry.space_group_name_H-M   'P 1'
#
loop_
_entity.id
_entity.type
_entity.pdbx_description
1 polymer ?
#
loop_
_entity_poly.entity_id
_entity_poly.type
_entity_poly.pdbx_seq_one_letter_code
_entity_poly.pdbx_strand_id
1 'polypeptide(L)'
;MVERHPDNVAAALYGGFVGSFLRTLDPKDTARKEIPLSEVLPEPAGGLDTGLRVQEPPVGIGSYHEFRWTPEIKALVVIPDFKVDTAKARGVLPLKYSREDAIFNNQRSSLLPVLLSESPPNATKISEAMRDRMHQPYRQSLVPGLSEILDNLRPSHPGLLGVCLSGAGPTILALATHNFEAIAEAIIAILTKAQDIQCQWQVLEPAEGGAMVERNN
;
A
#
# COMPACT_ATOMS: atom_id res chain seq x y z
N MET A 1 15.48 3.68 1.78
CA MET A 1 14.77 2.69 2.61
C MET A 1 13.89 1.96 1.63
N VAL A 2 14.24 0.74 1.23
CA VAL A 2 13.20 -0.16 0.73
C VAL A 2 12.50 -0.61 2.01
N GLU A 3 11.29 -0.12 2.19
CA GLU A 3 10.41 -0.40 3.31
C GLU A 3 10.38 -1.90 3.57
N ARG A 4 10.99 -2.39 4.67
CA ARG A 4 11.11 -3.83 4.97
C ARG A 4 9.77 -4.49 5.36
N HIS A 5 8.63 -3.85 5.09
CA HIS A 5 7.37 -4.58 5.06
C HIS A 5 7.50 -5.54 3.89
N PRO A 6 7.57 -6.86 4.14
CA PRO A 6 7.97 -7.83 3.13
C PRO A 6 7.08 -7.71 1.89
N ASP A 7 5.83 -7.27 2.04
CA ASP A 7 4.85 -7.09 0.97
C ASP A 7 5.23 -5.98 -0.01
N ASN A 8 5.70 -4.82 0.48
CA ASN A 8 6.11 -3.71 -0.38
C ASN A 8 7.43 -4.02 -1.09
N VAL A 9 8.33 -4.75 -0.42
CA VAL A 9 9.58 -5.23 -1.04
C VAL A 9 9.28 -6.24 -2.14
N ALA A 10 8.41 -7.21 -1.86
CA ALA A 10 8.06 -8.25 -2.81
C ALA A 10 7.45 -7.64 -4.09
N ALA A 11 6.49 -6.72 -3.94
CA ALA A 11 5.87 -6.06 -5.11
C ALA A 11 6.89 -5.27 -5.93
N ALA A 12 7.83 -4.55 -5.28
CA ALA A 12 8.87 -3.82 -5.99
C ALA A 12 9.91 -4.73 -6.68
N LEU A 13 10.23 -5.88 -6.09
CA LEU A 13 11.25 -6.80 -6.62
C LEU A 13 10.72 -7.73 -7.70
N TYR A 14 9.49 -8.22 -7.54
CA TYR A 14 8.92 -9.25 -8.42
C TYR A 14 7.88 -8.68 -9.38
N GLY A 15 7.30 -7.52 -9.08
CA GLY A 15 6.14 -7.01 -9.79
C GLY A 15 4.86 -7.74 -9.38
N GLY A 16 3.77 -7.35 -10.01
CA GLY A 16 2.46 -7.96 -9.91
C GLY A 16 1.70 -7.58 -8.64
N PHE A 17 0.57 -8.27 -8.46
CA PHE A 17 -0.19 -8.22 -7.22
C PHE A 17 0.25 -9.38 -6.33
N VAL A 18 1.14 -9.11 -5.38
CA VAL A 18 1.81 -10.14 -4.58
C VAL A 18 1.52 -9.99 -3.10
N GLY A 19 1.53 -11.12 -2.39
CA GLY A 19 1.59 -11.18 -0.94
C GLY A 19 2.85 -11.92 -0.50
N SER A 20 3.37 -11.61 0.68
CA SER A 20 4.58 -12.26 1.17
C SER A 20 4.54 -12.50 2.67
N PHE A 21 5.42 -13.37 3.14
CA PHE A 21 5.63 -13.57 4.57
C PHE A 21 7.08 -13.92 4.84
N LEU A 22 7.55 -13.55 6.03
CA LEU A 22 8.83 -14.01 6.55
C LEU A 22 8.65 -15.36 7.23
N ARG A 23 9.61 -16.26 7.03
CA ARG A 23 9.71 -17.48 7.86
C ARG A 23 10.20 -17.09 9.24
N THR A 24 9.85 -17.88 10.26
CA THR A 24 10.44 -17.73 11.58
C THR A 24 11.95 -17.90 11.44
N LEU A 25 12.69 -16.81 11.65
CA LEU A 25 14.14 -16.79 11.55
C LEU A 25 14.76 -17.40 12.82
N ASP A 26 15.96 -17.95 12.70
CA ASP A 26 16.74 -18.32 13.87
C ASP A 26 16.98 -17.04 14.72
N PRO A 27 16.95 -17.12 16.05
CA PRO A 27 17.33 -16.00 16.92
C PRO A 27 18.64 -15.31 16.51
N LYS A 28 19.62 -16.04 15.94
CA LYS A 28 20.89 -15.49 15.43
C LYS A 28 20.70 -14.54 14.24
N ASP A 29 19.74 -14.82 13.37
CA ASP A 29 19.39 -13.99 12.21
C ASP A 29 18.46 -12.83 12.59
N THR A 30 17.71 -13.00 13.69
CA THR A 30 16.77 -12.00 14.23
C THR A 30 17.49 -10.94 15.08
N ALA A 31 18.58 -11.32 15.76
CA ALA A 31 19.43 -10.42 16.54
C ALA A 31 20.08 -9.28 15.71
N ARG A 32 19.98 -9.34 14.37
CA ARG A 32 20.54 -8.36 13.43
C ARG A 32 19.52 -7.33 12.91
N LYS A 33 18.41 -7.09 13.60
CA LYS A 33 17.34 -6.12 13.24
C LYS A 33 17.14 -5.16 14.43
N GLU A 34 17.08 -3.83 14.33
CA GLU A 34 16.70 -2.88 13.27
C GLU A 34 17.51 -1.59 13.48
N ILE A 35 18.35 -1.20 12.52
CA ILE A 35 18.82 0.19 12.44
C ILE A 35 17.95 0.86 11.37
N PRO A 36 17.15 1.88 11.69
CA PRO A 36 16.42 2.68 10.72
C PRO A 36 17.36 3.14 9.60
N LEU A 37 16.93 3.19 8.33
CA LEU A 37 17.84 3.62 7.26
C LEU A 37 18.38 5.06 7.47
N SER A 38 17.62 5.90 8.17
CA SER A 38 18.05 7.23 8.63
C SER A 38 19.24 7.20 9.60
N GLU A 39 19.50 6.04 10.23
CA GLU A 39 20.62 5.79 11.14
C GLU A 39 21.71 4.89 10.49
N VAL A 40 21.41 4.22 9.37
CA VAL A 40 22.38 3.41 8.60
C VAL A 40 23.26 4.26 7.67
N LEU A 41 22.85 5.48 7.34
CA LEU A 41 23.71 6.44 6.65
C LEU A 41 24.12 7.57 7.62
N PRO A 42 25.10 7.35 8.51
CA PRO A 42 25.90 8.48 8.96
C PRO A 42 26.63 9.07 7.73
N GLU A 43 26.93 10.38 7.75
CA GLU A 43 28.07 10.89 6.97
C GLU A 43 29.25 9.92 7.14
N PRO A 44 30.06 9.66 6.10
CA PRO A 44 30.97 8.52 6.05
C PRO A 44 31.96 8.53 7.24
N ALA A 45 31.55 7.92 8.35
CA ALA A 45 32.36 7.67 9.50
C ALA A 45 32.99 6.30 9.26
N GLY A 46 34.15 6.32 8.59
CA GLY A 46 34.94 5.14 8.32
C GLY A 46 35.28 4.40 9.61
N GLY A 47 34.48 3.38 9.94
CA GLY A 47 34.88 2.29 10.81
C GLY A 47 35.80 1.32 10.07
N LEU A 48 36.61 0.58 10.82
CA LEU A 48 37.65 -0.35 10.34
C LEU A 48 37.15 -1.53 9.47
N ASP A 49 35.86 -1.65 9.21
CA ASP A 49 35.29 -2.59 8.26
C ASP A 49 34.37 -1.84 7.28
N THR A 50 34.95 -1.47 6.13
CA THR A 50 34.28 -0.74 5.05
C THR A 50 33.41 -1.64 4.16
N GLY A 51 33.08 -2.87 4.60
CA GLY A 51 32.21 -3.77 3.84
C GLY A 51 32.87 -4.44 2.64
N LEU A 52 34.21 -4.56 2.63
CA LEU A 52 34.93 -5.33 1.59
C LEU A 52 34.60 -6.83 1.63
N ARG A 53 34.12 -7.35 2.77
CA ARG A 53 33.46 -8.65 2.85
C ARG A 53 31.95 -8.44 2.91
N VAL A 54 31.31 -8.53 1.75
CA VAL A 54 29.85 -8.63 1.68
C VAL A 54 29.46 -9.91 2.41
N GLN A 55 28.85 -9.79 3.58
CA GLN A 55 28.34 -10.95 4.30
C GLN A 55 27.26 -11.61 3.44
N GLU A 56 27.30 -12.94 3.34
CA GLU A 56 26.28 -13.67 2.61
C GLU A 56 24.91 -13.40 3.22
N PRO A 57 23.93 -12.93 2.44
CA PRO A 57 22.60 -12.67 2.95
C PRO A 57 21.96 -14.00 3.39
N PRO A 58 21.18 -14.00 4.48
CA PRO A 58 20.46 -15.20 4.89
C PRO A 58 19.52 -15.66 3.77
N VAL A 59 19.54 -16.97 3.50
CA VAL A 59 18.70 -17.60 2.48
C VAL A 59 17.40 -18.12 3.10
N GLY A 60 16.31 -18.17 2.33
CA GLY A 60 15.04 -18.73 2.81
C GLY A 60 14.33 -17.90 3.89
N ILE A 61 14.63 -16.60 3.99
CA ILE A 61 14.04 -15.69 4.99
C ILE A 61 12.53 -15.49 4.85
N GLY A 62 11.96 -15.82 3.68
CA GLY A 62 10.57 -15.58 3.38
C GLY A 62 10.13 -16.30 2.10
N SER A 63 8.86 -16.15 1.79
CA SER A 63 8.26 -16.62 0.55
C SER A 63 7.22 -15.59 0.11
N TYR A 64 6.96 -15.53 -1.19
CA TYR A 64 5.93 -14.71 -1.77
C TYR A 64 4.99 -15.56 -2.62
N HIS A 65 3.81 -15.03 -2.86
CA HIS A 65 2.84 -15.59 -3.77
C HIS A 65 2.31 -14.47 -4.65
N GLU A 66 2.30 -14.72 -5.95
CA GLU A 66 1.64 -13.84 -6.91
C GLU A 66 0.17 -14.22 -7.03
N PHE A 67 -0.69 -13.28 -6.67
CA PHE A 67 -2.12 -13.41 -6.85
C PHE A 67 -2.49 -13.06 -8.28
N ARG A 68 -3.53 -13.71 -8.79
CA ARG A 68 -4.12 -13.33 -10.06
C ARG A 68 -4.81 -11.97 -9.92
N TRP A 69 -4.67 -11.16 -10.96
CA TRP A 69 -5.35 -9.87 -11.10
C TRP A 69 -6.24 -9.91 -12.34
N THR A 70 -7.53 -9.58 -12.21
CA THR A 70 -8.41 -9.51 -13.38
C THR A 70 -8.16 -8.20 -14.17
N PRO A 71 -7.95 -8.25 -15.49
CA PRO A 71 -7.59 -7.07 -16.29
C PRO A 71 -8.72 -6.03 -16.40
N GLU A 72 -9.94 -6.41 -16.03
CA GLU A 72 -11.09 -5.49 -15.95
C GLU A 72 -10.94 -4.45 -14.84
N ILE A 73 -10.15 -4.75 -13.79
CA ILE A 73 -9.89 -3.82 -12.68
C ILE A 73 -8.67 -2.97 -13.00
N LYS A 74 -8.82 -1.65 -12.88
CA LYS A 74 -7.74 -0.66 -12.95
C LYS A 74 -7.65 0.10 -11.62
N ALA A 75 -6.45 0.62 -11.33
CA ALA A 75 -6.21 1.46 -10.17
C ALA A 75 -6.24 2.93 -10.60
N LEU A 76 -7.32 3.65 -10.27
CA LEU A 76 -7.36 5.10 -10.35
C LEU A 76 -6.66 5.68 -9.12
N VAL A 77 -5.63 6.49 -9.33
CA VAL A 77 -4.95 7.21 -8.26
C VAL A 77 -5.24 8.70 -8.36
N VAL A 78 -5.66 9.31 -7.26
CA VAL A 78 -5.77 10.77 -7.11
C VAL A 78 -4.66 11.21 -6.15
N ILE A 79 -3.81 12.10 -6.64
CA ILE A 79 -2.55 12.52 -6.02
C ILE A 79 -2.71 13.98 -5.60
N PRO A 80 -2.98 14.26 -4.31
CA PRO A 80 -3.07 15.62 -3.81
C PRO A 80 -1.69 16.28 -3.75
N ASP A 81 -1.60 17.58 -4.04
CA ASP A 81 -0.35 18.36 -4.04
C ASP A 81 0.05 18.80 -2.62
N PHE A 82 0.23 17.82 -1.74
CA PHE A 82 0.85 17.99 -0.44
C PHE A 82 1.52 16.69 0.02
N LYS A 83 2.24 16.75 1.13
CA LYS A 83 2.93 15.57 1.69
C LYS A 83 2.46 15.30 3.11
N VAL A 84 2.26 14.02 3.40
CA VAL A 84 2.11 13.51 4.76
C VAL A 84 3.42 12.84 5.15
N ASP A 85 4.01 13.25 6.27
CA ASP A 85 5.20 12.60 6.81
C ASP A 85 4.88 11.14 7.17
N THR A 86 5.63 10.20 6.60
CA THR A 86 5.44 8.76 6.84
C THR A 86 5.65 8.39 8.31
N ALA A 87 6.56 9.04 9.03
CA ALA A 87 6.74 8.84 10.47
C ALA A 87 5.50 9.30 11.24
N LYS A 88 4.90 10.43 10.86
CA LYS A 88 3.62 10.89 11.44
C LYS A 88 2.49 9.91 11.14
N ALA A 89 2.38 9.43 9.90
CA ALA A 89 1.36 8.45 9.50
C ALA A 89 1.49 7.08 10.18
N ARG A 90 2.70 6.72 10.62
CA ARG A 90 2.93 5.55 11.47
C ARG A 90 2.66 5.84 12.94
N GLY A 91 3.02 7.04 13.43
CA GLY A 91 2.84 7.46 14.82
C GLY A 91 1.39 7.62 15.25
N VAL A 92 0.44 7.79 14.34
CA VAL A 92 -0.99 7.83 14.65
C VAL A 92 -1.62 6.45 14.91
N LEU A 93 -0.92 5.36 14.56
CA LEU A 93 -1.44 4.00 14.74
C LEU A 93 -1.31 3.57 16.20
N PRO A 94 -2.34 2.93 16.78
CA PRO A 94 -2.28 2.47 18.17
C PRO A 94 -1.32 1.28 18.30
N LEU A 95 -0.76 1.11 19.49
CA LEU A 95 0.09 -0.05 19.82
C LEU A 95 -0.69 -1.36 19.92
N LYS A 96 -2.01 -1.30 20.10
CA LYS A 96 -2.89 -2.46 20.29
C LYS A 96 -4.21 -2.21 19.57
N TYR A 97 -4.75 -3.26 18.96
CA TYR A 97 -6.09 -3.27 18.38
C TYR A 97 -7.02 -4.15 19.20
N SER A 98 -8.32 -3.88 19.11
CA SER A 98 -9.32 -4.77 19.68
C SER A 98 -9.31 -6.12 18.93
N ARG A 99 -9.73 -7.19 19.62
CA ARG A 99 -9.92 -8.50 18.96
C ARG A 99 -10.96 -8.41 17.83
N GLU A 100 -11.98 -7.59 18.00
CA GLU A 100 -13.02 -7.39 16.99
C GLU A 100 -12.44 -6.80 15.70
N ASP A 101 -11.65 -5.73 15.81
CA ASP A 101 -11.01 -5.09 14.65
C ASP A 101 -9.99 -6.03 14.00
N ALA A 102 -9.25 -6.79 14.81
CA ALA A 102 -8.33 -7.81 14.33
C ALA A 102 -9.03 -8.86 13.46
N ILE A 103 -10.16 -9.39 13.95
CA ILE A 103 -10.97 -10.37 13.22
C ILE A 103 -11.57 -9.73 11.97
N PHE A 104 -12.12 -8.51 12.09
CA PHE A 104 -12.74 -7.77 10.99
C PHE A 104 -11.78 -7.59 9.81
N ASN A 105 -10.56 -7.12 10.07
CA ASN A 105 -9.56 -6.88 9.04
C ASN A 105 -9.02 -8.20 8.46
N ASN A 106 -8.76 -9.22 9.29
CA ASN A 106 -8.20 -10.48 8.81
C ASN A 106 -9.13 -11.20 7.82
N GLN A 107 -10.45 -11.17 8.06
CA GLN A 107 -11.44 -11.70 7.12
C GLN A 107 -11.35 -11.02 5.75
N ARG A 108 -11.20 -9.69 5.75
CA ARG A 108 -11.19 -8.85 4.54
C ARG A 108 -9.89 -8.97 3.78
N SER A 109 -8.75 -8.91 4.46
CA SER A 109 -7.43 -9.10 3.85
C SER A 109 -7.26 -10.49 3.26
N SER A 110 -7.88 -11.52 3.84
CA SER A 110 -7.84 -12.89 3.31
C SER A 110 -8.72 -13.08 2.07
N LEU A 111 -9.84 -12.35 1.97
CA LEU A 111 -10.78 -12.45 0.84
C LEU A 111 -10.42 -11.56 -0.34
N LEU A 112 -9.87 -10.38 -0.08
CA LEU A 112 -9.62 -9.37 -1.10
C LEU A 112 -8.80 -9.91 -2.29
N PRO A 113 -7.70 -10.67 -2.10
CA PRO A 113 -6.93 -11.17 -3.24
C PRO A 113 -7.72 -12.11 -4.15
N VAL A 114 -8.60 -12.94 -3.57
CA VAL A 114 -9.48 -13.83 -4.34
C VAL A 114 -10.48 -13.02 -5.14
N LEU A 115 -11.13 -12.03 -4.51
CA LEU A 115 -12.13 -11.18 -5.17
C LEU A 115 -11.55 -10.36 -6.32
N LEU A 116 -10.30 -9.89 -6.20
CA LEU A 116 -9.60 -9.16 -7.26
C LEU A 116 -9.16 -10.05 -8.44
N SER A 117 -9.25 -11.37 -8.27
CA SER A 117 -8.97 -12.35 -9.32
C SER A 117 -10.22 -12.83 -10.07
N GLU A 118 -11.42 -12.49 -9.59
CA GLU A 118 -12.69 -12.93 -10.19
C GLU A 118 -13.05 -12.09 -11.43
N SER A 119 -13.65 -12.74 -12.44
CA SER A 119 -14.23 -12.09 -13.61
C SER A 119 -15.65 -12.64 -13.84
N PRO A 120 -16.69 -11.78 -13.88
CA PRO A 120 -16.63 -10.33 -13.71
C PRO A 120 -16.37 -9.91 -12.24
N PRO A 121 -15.78 -8.73 -11.98
CA PRO A 121 -15.50 -8.25 -10.63
C PRO A 121 -16.79 -7.92 -9.87
N ASN A 122 -16.89 -8.38 -8.62
CA ASN A 122 -18.05 -8.11 -7.77
C ASN A 122 -17.84 -6.84 -6.93
N ALA A 123 -18.36 -5.70 -7.41
CA ALA A 123 -18.19 -4.39 -6.79
C ALA A 123 -18.60 -4.35 -5.30
N THR A 124 -19.73 -4.96 -4.94
CA THR A 124 -20.21 -4.99 -3.55
C THR A 124 -19.26 -5.75 -2.63
N LYS A 125 -18.80 -6.94 -3.05
CA LYS A 125 -17.86 -7.74 -2.25
C LYS A 125 -16.49 -7.08 -2.15
N ILE A 126 -15.97 -6.52 -3.26
CA ILE A 126 -14.68 -5.84 -3.28
C ILE A 126 -14.73 -4.62 -2.36
N SER A 127 -15.78 -3.80 -2.44
CA SER A 127 -15.93 -2.63 -1.56
C SER A 127 -15.94 -3.01 -0.09
N GLU A 128 -16.66 -4.07 0.28
CA GLU A 128 -16.69 -4.53 1.68
C GLU A 128 -15.34 -5.11 2.12
N ALA A 129 -14.63 -5.80 1.22
CA ALA A 129 -13.29 -6.35 1.45
C ALA A 129 -12.19 -5.27 1.51
N MET A 130 -12.43 -4.08 0.95
CA MET A 130 -11.53 -2.92 1.05
C MET A 130 -11.71 -2.10 2.34
N ARG A 131 -12.69 -2.44 3.19
CA ARG A 131 -12.89 -1.73 4.47
C ARG A 131 -11.78 -2.08 5.45
N ASP A 132 -11.35 -1.06 6.19
CA ASP A 132 -10.24 -1.14 7.11
C ASP A 132 -10.58 -0.50 8.46
N ARG A 133 -10.34 -1.23 9.56
CA ARG A 133 -10.43 -0.73 10.93
C ARG A 133 -9.08 -0.59 11.63
N MET A 134 -7.99 -0.99 10.98
CA MET A 134 -6.65 -0.95 11.56
C MET A 134 -5.87 0.31 11.20
N HIS A 135 -5.97 0.84 9.97
CA HIS A 135 -5.10 1.94 9.53
C HIS A 135 -5.89 3.21 9.21
N GLN A 136 -6.89 3.11 8.32
CA GLN A 136 -7.64 4.26 7.79
C GLN A 136 -8.34 5.08 8.89
N PRO A 137 -9.00 4.50 9.92
CA PRO A 137 -9.65 5.32 10.95
C PRO A 137 -8.68 6.24 11.70
N TYR A 138 -7.41 5.83 11.83
CA TYR A 138 -6.37 6.58 12.52
C TYR A 138 -5.62 7.54 11.58
N ARG A 139 -5.56 7.23 10.28
CA ARG A 139 -4.90 8.05 9.26
C ARG A 139 -5.81 9.07 8.59
N GLN A 140 -7.12 8.90 8.64
CA GLN A 140 -8.07 9.78 7.94
C GLN A 140 -7.99 11.25 8.38
N SER A 141 -7.52 11.52 9.60
CA SER A 141 -7.28 12.88 10.10
C SER A 141 -6.08 13.58 9.45
N LEU A 142 -5.19 12.83 8.78
CA LEU A 142 -4.00 13.34 8.12
C LEU A 142 -4.26 13.85 6.70
N VAL A 143 -5.41 13.47 6.12
CA VAL A 143 -5.80 13.84 4.76
C VAL A 143 -7.18 14.51 4.83
N PRO A 144 -7.25 15.84 4.63
CA PRO A 144 -8.53 16.55 4.61
C PRO A 144 -9.51 15.92 3.61
N GLY A 145 -10.76 15.72 4.03
CA GLY A 145 -11.79 15.12 3.17
C GLY A 145 -11.75 13.59 3.07
N LEU A 146 -10.74 12.90 3.61
CA LEU A 146 -10.61 11.45 3.47
C LEU A 146 -11.76 10.67 4.14
N SER A 147 -12.26 11.11 5.30
CA SER A 147 -13.45 10.48 5.90
C SER A 147 -14.67 10.59 4.97
N GLU A 148 -14.90 11.77 4.38
CA GLU A 148 -16.02 11.99 3.46
C GLU A 148 -15.88 11.12 2.19
N ILE A 149 -14.68 10.99 1.64
CA ILE A 149 -14.37 10.07 0.54
C ILE A 149 -14.69 8.62 0.94
N LEU A 150 -14.13 8.14 2.06
CA LEU A 150 -14.30 6.77 2.53
C LEU A 150 -15.74 6.46 2.97
N ASP A 151 -16.56 7.45 3.29
CA ASP A 151 -17.94 7.27 3.71
C ASP A 151 -18.94 7.35 2.54
N ASN A 152 -18.69 8.25 1.58
CA ASN A 152 -19.64 8.55 0.51
C ASN A 152 -19.34 7.84 -0.82
N LEU A 153 -18.07 7.59 -1.15
CA LEU A 153 -17.74 6.87 -2.38
C LEU A 153 -17.97 5.37 -2.17
N ARG A 154 -19.05 4.89 -2.79
CA ARG A 154 -19.56 3.52 -2.69
C ARG A 154 -19.78 2.95 -4.09
N PRO A 155 -19.90 1.61 -4.26
CA PRO A 155 -20.22 0.99 -5.55
C PRO A 155 -21.51 1.45 -6.24
N SER A 156 -22.33 2.27 -5.58
CA SER A 156 -23.42 3.00 -6.23
C SER A 156 -22.92 4.01 -7.28
N HIS A 157 -21.66 4.43 -7.20
CA HIS A 157 -20.98 5.17 -8.27
C HIS A 157 -20.64 4.20 -9.41
N PRO A 158 -21.16 4.40 -10.63
CA PRO A 158 -20.94 3.49 -11.74
C PRO A 158 -19.45 3.25 -12.01
N GLY A 159 -19.04 1.98 -12.06
CA GLY A 159 -17.67 1.56 -12.31
C GLY A 159 -16.76 1.50 -11.08
N LEU A 160 -17.16 2.08 -9.95
CA LEU A 160 -16.37 2.04 -8.71
C LEU A 160 -16.50 0.69 -8.00
N LEU A 161 -15.37 0.10 -7.60
CA LEU A 161 -15.31 -1.14 -6.82
C LEU A 161 -14.94 -0.87 -5.35
N GLY A 162 -14.15 0.16 -5.07
CA GLY A 162 -13.83 0.58 -3.72
C GLY A 162 -12.73 1.64 -3.70
N VAL A 163 -12.60 2.32 -2.56
CA VAL A 163 -11.63 3.40 -2.35
C VAL A 163 -10.86 3.16 -1.06
N CYS A 164 -9.57 3.43 -1.08
CA CYS A 164 -8.71 3.38 0.10
C CYS A 164 -7.62 4.46 0.04
N LEU A 165 -6.96 4.67 1.18
CA LEU A 165 -5.72 5.42 1.23
C LEU A 165 -4.60 4.57 0.61
N SER A 166 -3.85 5.13 -0.35
CA SER A 166 -2.68 4.46 -0.91
C SER A 166 -1.51 4.54 0.08
N GLY A 167 -1.19 3.41 0.72
CA GLY A 167 -0.15 3.31 1.73
C GLY A 167 -0.38 4.26 2.92
N ALA A 168 0.58 5.14 3.18
CA ALA A 168 0.50 6.15 4.23
C ALA A 168 -0.27 7.42 3.82
N GLY A 169 -0.60 7.58 2.53
CA GLY A 169 -1.17 8.80 1.98
C GLY A 169 -0.12 9.86 1.57
N PRO A 170 -0.57 11.00 1.02
CA PRO A 170 -1.97 11.43 0.90
C PRO A 170 -2.71 10.91 -0.34
N THR A 171 -2.04 10.18 -1.24
CA THR A 171 -2.65 9.63 -2.44
C THR A 171 -3.85 8.74 -2.12
N ILE A 172 -4.95 8.96 -2.83
CA ILE A 172 -6.17 8.15 -2.75
C ILE A 172 -6.16 7.15 -3.90
N LEU A 173 -6.44 5.89 -3.60
CA LEU A 173 -6.56 4.83 -4.59
C LEU A 173 -8.01 4.39 -4.69
N ALA A 174 -8.55 4.35 -5.90
CA ALA A 174 -9.84 3.78 -6.21
C ALA A 174 -9.65 2.61 -7.19
N LEU A 175 -10.22 1.46 -6.85
CA LEU A 175 -10.34 0.35 -7.81
C LEU A 175 -11.62 0.54 -8.61
N ALA A 176 -11.51 0.52 -9.93
CA ALA A 176 -12.63 0.75 -10.82
C ALA A 176 -12.49 -0.02 -12.14
N THR A 177 -13.62 -0.25 -12.83
CA THR A 177 -13.64 -0.89 -14.16
C THR A 177 -13.84 0.10 -15.30
N HIS A 178 -14.49 1.25 -15.03
CA HIS A 178 -14.77 2.32 -15.98
C HIS A 178 -15.15 3.61 -15.23
N ASN A 179 -15.50 4.68 -15.95
CA ASN A 179 -15.83 6.01 -15.41
C ASN A 179 -14.74 6.66 -14.55
N PHE A 180 -13.47 6.41 -14.91
CA PHE A 180 -12.32 6.88 -14.15
C PHE A 180 -12.32 8.40 -13.92
N GLU A 181 -12.63 9.19 -14.95
CA GLU A 181 -12.68 10.65 -14.86
C GLU A 181 -13.76 11.12 -13.87
N ALA A 182 -14.99 10.63 -13.98
CA ALA A 182 -16.06 10.99 -13.07
C ALA A 182 -15.78 10.59 -11.61
N ILE A 183 -15.14 9.43 -11.40
CA ILE A 183 -14.71 9.00 -10.05
C ILE A 183 -13.60 9.92 -9.53
N ALA A 184 -12.63 10.28 -10.38
CA ALA A 184 -11.54 11.19 -10.01
C ALA A 184 -12.07 12.56 -9.64
N GLU A 185 -12.97 13.13 -10.45
CA GLU A 185 -13.62 14.42 -10.20
C GLU A 185 -14.41 14.42 -8.90
N ALA A 186 -15.12 13.32 -8.58
CA ALA A 186 -15.84 13.20 -7.31
C ALA A 186 -14.89 13.21 -6.10
N ILE A 187 -13.73 12.52 -6.19
CA ILE A 187 -12.70 12.56 -5.15
C ILE A 187 -12.10 13.97 -5.03
N ILE A 188 -11.71 14.57 -6.17
CA ILE A 188 -11.11 15.90 -6.22
C ILE A 188 -12.05 16.94 -5.64
N ALA A 189 -13.34 16.92 -5.99
CA ALA A 189 -14.34 17.85 -5.46
C ALA A 189 -14.40 17.81 -3.92
N ILE A 190 -14.29 16.63 -3.30
CA ILE A 190 -14.26 16.50 -1.85
C ILE A 190 -12.96 17.09 -1.27
N LEU A 191 -11.81 16.82 -1.89
CA LEU A 191 -10.52 17.35 -1.45
C LEU A 191 -10.45 18.89 -1.59
N THR A 192 -10.91 19.43 -2.71
CA THR A 192 -11.01 20.89 -2.96
C THR A 192 -11.96 21.54 -1.96
N LYS A 193 -13.13 20.95 -1.70
CA LYS A 193 -14.08 21.47 -0.70
C LYS A 193 -13.49 21.48 0.71
N ALA A 194 -12.64 20.50 1.04
CA ALA A 194 -12.04 20.40 2.35
C ALA A 194 -10.99 21.50 2.60
N GLN A 195 -10.04 21.70 1.67
CA GLN A 195 -8.91 22.65 1.85
C GLN A 195 -8.32 23.24 0.55
N ASP A 196 -9.11 23.36 -0.52
CA ASP A 196 -8.67 23.89 -1.83
C ASP A 196 -7.41 23.19 -2.40
N ILE A 197 -7.33 21.87 -2.19
CA ILE A 197 -6.16 21.07 -2.53
C ILE A 197 -6.14 20.80 -4.04
N GLN A 198 -5.08 21.25 -4.71
CA GLN A 198 -4.81 20.88 -6.10
C GLN A 198 -4.46 19.39 -6.19
N CYS A 199 -4.98 18.71 -7.21
CA CYS A 199 -4.82 17.27 -7.37
C CYS A 199 -4.50 16.92 -8.82
N GLN A 200 -3.70 15.87 -9.00
CA GLN A 200 -3.55 15.17 -10.28
C GLN A 200 -4.19 13.79 -10.17
N TRP A 201 -4.58 13.18 -11.29
CA TRP A 201 -5.05 11.80 -11.27
C TRP A 201 -4.55 11.01 -12.47
N GLN A 202 -4.41 9.69 -12.28
CA GLN A 202 -3.91 8.76 -13.29
C GLN A 202 -4.62 7.41 -13.16
N VAL A 203 -4.75 6.68 -14.27
CA VAL A 203 -5.18 5.28 -14.27
C VAL A 203 -3.96 4.41 -14.45
N LEU A 204 -3.78 3.45 -13.54
CA LEU A 204 -2.64 2.57 -13.46
C LEU A 204 -3.08 1.10 -13.48
N GLU A 205 -2.12 0.25 -13.85
CA GLU A 205 -2.24 -1.21 -13.84
C GLU A 205 -1.11 -1.77 -12.97
N PRO A 206 -1.29 -2.96 -12.36
CA PRO A 206 -0.19 -3.66 -11.71
C PRO A 206 0.96 -3.85 -12.70
N ALA A 207 2.18 -3.52 -12.29
CA ALA A 207 3.36 -3.73 -13.13
C ALA A 207 3.64 -5.24 -13.27
N GLU A 208 3.73 -5.78 -14.49
CA GLU A 208 3.99 -7.22 -14.70
C GLU A 208 5.44 -7.66 -14.43
N GLY A 209 6.34 -6.70 -14.15
CA GLY A 209 7.73 -6.95 -13.79
C GLY A 209 8.18 -6.09 -12.61
N GLY A 210 9.06 -6.64 -11.78
CA GLY A 210 9.70 -5.90 -10.70
C GLY A 210 10.94 -5.12 -11.16
N ALA A 211 11.82 -4.81 -10.21
CA ALA A 211 13.05 -4.07 -10.49
C ALA A 211 13.95 -4.80 -11.50
N MET A 212 14.20 -4.16 -12.65
CA MET A 212 15.08 -4.66 -13.71
C MET A 212 16.38 -3.85 -13.77
N VAL A 213 17.48 -4.51 -14.11
CA VAL A 213 18.77 -3.85 -14.37
C VAL A 213 19.04 -3.90 -15.87
N GLU A 214 18.92 -2.75 -16.53
CA GLU A 214 19.30 -2.60 -17.93
C GLU A 214 20.76 -2.14 -18.02
N ARG A 215 21.58 -2.87 -18.79
CA ARG A 215 22.92 -2.41 -19.16
C ARG A 215 22.82 -1.73 -20.52
N ASN A 216 22.87 -0.41 -20.51
CA ASN A 216 23.03 0.35 -21.74
C ASN A 216 24.47 0.15 -22.24
N ASN A 217 24.61 -0.56 -23.37
CA ASN A 217 25.87 -0.71 -24.10
C ASN A 217 26.25 0.57 -24.83
#